data_AF-A0A936FLW8-F1
#
_entry.id   AF-A0A936FLW8-F1
#
_cell.length_a   1.000
_cell.length_b   1.000
_cell.length_c   1.000
_cell.angle_alpha   90.00
_cell.angle_beta   90.00
_cell.angle_gamma   90.00
#
_symmetry.space_group_name_H-M   'P 1'
#
loop_
_entity.id
_entity.type
_entity.pdbx_description
1 polymer ?
#
loop_
_entity_poly.entity_id
_entity_poly.type
_entity_poly.pdbx_seq_one_letter_code
_entity_poly.pdbx_strand_id
1 'polypeptide(L)'
;MDHRLTDAMRDADFVLIDGIIFRTGYLRVPDEDTVADDVVLEATHGNDEIALTRDEIDDAQFLGDGVYRLKSGALLRFLSTATIH
;
A
#
# COMPACT_ATOMS: atom_id res chain seq x y z
N MET A 1 -13.31 4.12 -3.18
CA MET A 1 -12.08 3.30 -3.16
C MET A 1 -12.41 1.90 -3.68
N ASP A 2 -11.53 1.30 -4.49
CA ASP A 2 -11.73 -0.07 -5.01
C ASP A 2 -11.68 -1.09 -3.85
N HIS A 3 -12.68 -1.97 -3.76
CA HIS A 3 -12.75 -3.02 -2.73
C HIS A 3 -11.49 -3.92 -2.74
N ARG A 4 -10.93 -4.18 -3.93
CA ARG A 4 -9.70 -4.97 -4.09
C ARG A 4 -8.48 -4.31 -3.46
N LEU A 5 -8.40 -2.97 -3.52
CA LEU A 5 -7.30 -2.23 -2.90
C LEU A 5 -7.39 -2.34 -1.38
N THR A 6 -8.59 -2.14 -0.81
CA THR A 6 -8.80 -2.26 0.63
C THR A 6 -8.54 -3.67 1.15
N ASP A 7 -8.84 -4.70 0.36
CA ASP A 7 -8.54 -6.09 0.71
C ASP A 7 -7.03 -6.38 0.62
N ALA A 8 -6.34 -5.86 -0.41
CA ALA A 8 -4.90 -6.01 -0.56
C ALA A 8 -4.11 -5.35 0.59
N MET A 9 -4.64 -4.26 1.15
CA MET A 9 -4.06 -3.60 2.32
C MET A 9 -4.22 -4.42 3.62
N ARG A 10 -5.15 -5.39 3.68
CA ARG A 10 -5.29 -6.21 4.89
C ARG A 10 -4.11 -7.18 4.98
N ASP A 11 -3.45 -7.18 6.13
CA ASP A 11 -2.36 -8.11 6.48
C ASP A 11 -1.12 -8.05 5.56
N ALA A 12 -0.88 -6.90 4.92
CA ALA A 12 0.31 -6.73 4.10
C ALA A 12 1.56 -6.49 4.96
N ASP A 13 2.37 -7.53 5.13
CA ASP A 13 3.66 -7.45 5.83
C ASP A 13 4.71 -6.65 5.05
N PHE A 14 4.57 -6.61 3.72
CA PHE A 14 5.47 -5.90 2.83
C PHE A 14 4.70 -5.18 1.73
N VAL A 15 5.35 -4.17 1.17
CA VAL A 15 4.93 -3.51 -0.07
C VAL A 15 6.08 -3.53 -1.07
N LEU A 16 5.74 -3.78 -2.34
CA LEU A 16 6.65 -3.65 -3.46
C LEU A 16 6.31 -2.35 -4.17
N ILE A 17 7.25 -1.41 -4.21
CA ILE A 17 7.11 -0.11 -4.89
C ILE A 17 8.19 0.01 -5.95
N ASP A 18 7.79 0.14 -7.21
CA ASP A 18 8.68 0.22 -8.38
C ASP A 18 9.79 -0.86 -8.41
N GLY A 19 9.46 -2.06 -7.92
CA GLY A 19 10.37 -3.20 -7.85
C GLY A 19 11.22 -3.29 -6.58
N ILE A 20 11.10 -2.34 -5.65
CA ILE A 20 11.80 -2.33 -4.36
C ILE A 20 10.86 -2.80 -3.25
N ILE A 21 11.29 -3.77 -2.44
CA ILE A 21 10.50 -4.30 -1.32
C ILE A 21 10.76 -3.47 -0.06
N PHE A 22 9.70 -2.95 0.53
CA PHE A 22 9.70 -2.31 1.84
C PHE A 22 8.93 -3.15 2.84
N ARG A 23 9.41 -3.20 4.09
CA ARG A 23 8.69 -3.80 5.21
C ARG A 23 7.65 -2.81 5.72
N THR A 24 6.40 -3.24 5.80
CA THR A 24 5.31 -2.43 6.36
C THR A 24 5.56 -2.19 7.85
N GLY A 25 5.61 -0.93 8.27
CA GLY A 25 5.70 -0.51 9.67
C GLY A 25 4.35 -0.09 10.23
N TYR A 26 3.56 0.59 9.42
CA TYR A 26 2.19 0.99 9.71
C TYR A 26 1.32 0.83 8.46
N LEU A 27 0.11 0.32 8.63
CA LEU A 27 -0.86 0.19 7.55
C LEU A 27 -2.27 0.32 8.11
N ARG A 28 -3.03 1.26 7.56
CA ARG A 28 -4.43 1.48 7.90
C ARG A 28 -5.26 1.44 6.63
N VAL A 29 -6.26 0.56 6.60
CA VAL A 29 -7.29 0.57 5.55
C VAL A 29 -8.17 1.81 5.76
N PRO A 30 -8.31 2.70 4.75
CA PRO A 30 -9.12 3.90 4.91
C PRO A 30 -10.60 3.60 5.16
N ASP A 31 -11.20 4.44 5.99
CA ASP A 31 -12.62 4.44 6.39
C ASP A 31 -13.25 5.83 6.16
N GLU A 32 -14.48 6.04 6.66
CA GLU A 32 -15.22 7.29 6.51
C GLU A 32 -14.57 8.50 7.20
N ASP A 33 -13.71 8.26 8.18
CA ASP A 33 -13.01 9.30 8.96
C ASP A 33 -11.59 9.58 8.42
N THR A 34 -11.14 8.82 7.43
CA THR A 34 -9.80 8.97 6.84
C THR A 34 -9.79 10.07 5.78
N VAL A 35 -9.08 11.16 6.05
CA VAL A 35 -8.99 12.33 5.16
C VAL A 35 -7.78 12.24 4.22
N ALA A 36 -7.78 13.06 3.16
CA ALA A 36 -6.79 13.02 2.08
C ALA A 36 -5.32 13.07 2.55
N ASP A 37 -5.03 13.86 3.58
CA ASP A 37 -3.68 14.08 4.10
C ASP A 37 -3.24 13.04 5.14
N ASP A 38 -4.15 12.15 5.58
CA ASP A 38 -3.80 11.12 6.55
C ASP A 38 -2.80 10.13 5.95
N VAL A 39 -1.75 9.80 6.69
CA VAL A 39 -0.85 8.70 6.35
C VAL A 39 -1.59 7.38 6.57
N VAL A 40 -1.56 6.53 5.55
CA VAL A 40 -2.24 5.22 5.53
C VAL A 40 -1.28 4.06 5.38
N LEU A 41 -0.03 4.32 4.98
CA LEU A 41 1.05 3.35 4.89
C LEU A 41 2.36 4.03 5.28
N GLU A 42 3.12 3.40 6.18
CA GLU A 42 4.54 3.66 6.40
C GLU A 42 5.31 2.36 6.20
N ALA A 43 6.42 2.41 5.47
CA ALA A 43 7.23 1.24 5.20
C ALA A 43 8.72 1.59 5.08
N THR A 44 9.59 0.61 5.34
CA THR A 44 11.04 0.82 5.44
C THR A 44 11.83 -0.17 4.57
N HIS A 45 12.94 0.31 4.00
CA HIS A 45 13.94 -0.50 3.30
C HIS A 45 15.33 -0.06 3.76
N GLY A 46 15.95 -0.84 4.65
CA GLY A 46 17.23 -0.45 5.25
C GLY A 46 17.09 0.83 6.09
N ASN A 47 17.74 1.91 5.66
CA ASN A 47 17.62 3.23 6.31
C ASN A 47 16.61 4.15 5.62
N ASP A 48 16.03 3.72 4.50
CA ASP A 48 15.04 4.49 3.77
C ASP A 48 13.65 4.22 4.33
N GLU A 49 12.84 5.27 4.43
CA GLU A 49 11.46 5.24 4.88
C GLU A 49 10.57 5.93 3.85
N ILE A 50 9.36 5.39 3.68
CA ILE A 50 8.33 5.97 2.85
C ILE A 50 7.05 6.10 3.67
N ALA A 51 6.28 7.14 3.36
CA ALA A 51 4.93 7.34 3.87
C ALA A 51 4.01 7.68 2.69
N LEU A 52 2.90 6.97 2.56
CA LEU A 52 1.85 7.28 1.58
C LEU A 52 0.63 7.82 2.30
N THR A 53 0.10 8.93 1.78
CA THR A 53 -1.16 9.51 2.25
C THR A 53 -2.36 8.81 1.62
N ARG A 54 -3.54 9.07 2.18
CA ARG A 54 -4.81 8.61 1.62
C ARG A 54 -4.99 9.08 0.18
N ASP A 55 -4.63 10.33 -0.13
CA ASP A 55 -4.71 10.93 -1.46
C ASP A 55 -3.79 10.24 -2.48
N GLU A 56 -2.59 9.81 -2.08
CA GLU A 56 -1.64 9.16 -2.98
C GLU A 56 -2.14 7.79 -3.47
N ILE A 57 -2.86 7.06 -2.60
CA ILE A 57 -3.46 5.77 -2.93
C ILE A 57 -4.91 5.90 -3.43
N ASP A 58 -5.48 7.10 -3.40
CA ASP A 58 -6.84 7.30 -3.91
C ASP A 58 -6.86 7.18 -5.42
N ASP A 59 -7.95 6.58 -5.93
CA ASP A 59 -8.10 6.25 -7.35
C ASP A 59 -6.93 5.44 -7.96
N ALA A 60 -6.13 4.75 -7.14
CA ALA A 60 -5.04 3.92 -7.62
C ALA A 60 -5.56 2.87 -8.62
N GLN A 61 -4.96 2.87 -9.81
CA GLN A 61 -5.45 2.07 -10.93
C GLN A 61 -4.97 0.63 -10.82
N PHE A 62 -5.88 -0.33 -10.69
CA PHE A 62 -5.52 -1.75 -10.75
C PHE A 62 -5.06 -2.13 -12.16
N LEU A 63 -3.84 -2.68 -12.27
CA LEU A 63 -3.21 -3.08 -13.54
C LEU A 63 -3.21 -4.59 -13.78
N GLY A 64 -3.63 -5.40 -12.80
CA GLY A 64 -3.54 -6.86 -12.82
C GLY A 64 -2.50 -7.40 -11.84
N ASP A 65 -2.58 -8.69 -11.51
CA ASP A 65 -1.63 -9.41 -10.65
C ASP A 65 -1.33 -8.77 -9.28
N GLY A 66 -2.30 -8.05 -8.72
CA GLY A 66 -2.16 -7.34 -7.45
C GLY A 66 -1.40 -6.00 -7.55
N VAL A 67 -1.10 -5.53 -8.75
CA VAL A 67 -0.39 -4.27 -9.00
C VAL A 67 -1.37 -3.11 -9.15
N TYR A 68 -1.07 -2.01 -8.47
CA TYR A 68 -1.79 -0.75 -8.51
C TYR A 68 -0.84 0.36 -8.96
N ARG A 69 -1.28 1.22 -9.87
CA ARG A 69 -0.58 2.47 -10.17
C ARG A 69 -1.11 3.57 -9.28
N LEU A 70 -0.23 4.16 -8.47
CA LEU A 70 -0.54 5.28 -7.58
C LEU A 70 -0.70 6.59 -8.35
N LYS A 71 -1.18 7.63 -7.65
CA LYS A 71 -1.35 8.96 -8.22
C LYS A 71 -0.04 9.56 -8.74
N SER A 72 1.07 9.34 -8.04
CA SER A 72 2.42 9.70 -8.51
C SER A 72 2.88 8.97 -9.77
N GLY A 73 2.22 7.88 -10.14
CA GLY A 73 2.60 6.98 -11.22
C GLY A 73 3.44 5.77 -10.77
N ALA A 74 3.87 5.73 -9.51
CA ALA A 74 4.57 4.59 -8.93
C ALA A 74 3.71 3.32 -8.95
N LEU A 75 4.36 2.16 -9.07
CA LEU A 75 3.71 0.85 -9.07
C LEU A 75 3.79 0.21 -7.70
N LEU A 76 2.64 0.00 -7.05
CA LEU A 76 2.49 -0.59 -5.73
C LEU A 76 1.91 -2.00 -5.82
N ARG A 77 2.45 -2.92 -5.02
CA ARG A 77 1.82 -4.21 -4.72
C ARG A 77 1.94 -4.52 -3.23
N PHE A 78 0.84 -4.94 -2.62
CA PHE A 78 0.83 -5.43 -1.25
C PHE A 78 1.17 -6.93 -1.23
N LEU A 79 1.99 -7.33 -0.27
CA LEU A 79 2.49 -8.69 -0.11
C LEU A 79 2.30 -9.13 1.34
N SER A 80 1.70 -10.30 1.54
CA SER A 80 1.58 -10.94 2.84
C SER A 80 2.53 -12.13 2.93
N THR A 81 2.98 -12.43 4.15
CA THR A 81 3.74 -13.65 4.43
C THR A 81 2.77 -14.83 4.38
N ALA A 82 3.03 -15.78 3.48
CA ALA A 82 2.28 -17.03 3.48
C ALA A 82 2.58 -17.81 4.78
N THR A 83 1.56 -18.00 5.62
CA THR A 83 1.67 -18.94 6.75
C THR A 83 1.40 -20.34 6.20
N ILE A 84 2.44 -21.18 6.14
CA ILE A 84 2.28 -22.61 5.82
C ILE A 84 1.97 -23.34 7.13
N HIS A 85 0.78 -23.92 7.24
CA HIS A 85 0.35 -24.77 8.35
C HIS A 85 0.60 -26.25 8.07
#